data_AF-A0A7S2J9E3-F1
#
_entry.id   AF-A0A7S2J9E3-F1
#
_cell.length_a   1.000
_cell.length_b   1.000
_cell.length_c   1.000
_cell.angle_alpha   90.00
_cell.angle_beta   90.00
_cell.angle_gamma   90.00
#
_symmetry.space_group_name_H-M   'P 1'
#
loop_
_entity.id
_entity.type
_entity.pdbx_description
1 polymer ?
#
loop_
_entity_poly.entity_id
_entity_poly.type
_entity_poly.pdbx_seq_one_letter_code
_entity_poly.pdbx_strand_id
1 'polypeptide(L)'
;VTTPLLTSFCLVRLLRLRKLNIVWGKIEERLASPGLHQVASLLRVLLTMVSICHWNACVWWIMGKPDSMFVRLFSEELEQSWKDMPHWTTLERPAMPGGEPWRWADRNIYDAYVFCCYWTLGVMRTMPAEVQPANTVERLYVMMFMFLAFSLFAITLAQI
;
A
#
# COMPACT_ATOMS: atom_id res chain seq x y z
N VAL A 1 -6.21 24.18 -1.90
CA VAL A 1 -7.60 23.85 -1.49
C VAL A 1 -8.15 22.85 -2.50
N THR A 2 -7.93 21.56 -2.28
CA THR A 2 -8.49 20.48 -3.12
C THR A 2 -9.27 19.56 -2.19
N THR A 3 -10.56 19.43 -2.48
CA THR A 3 -11.60 18.85 -1.63
C THR A 3 -11.28 17.41 -1.20
N PRO A 4 -11.17 17.12 0.11
CA PRO A 4 -10.82 15.81 0.64
C PRO A 4 -11.91 14.73 0.45
N LEU A 5 -13.16 15.06 0.16
CA LEU A 5 -14.25 14.05 0.08
C LEU A 5 -14.12 12.99 -1.06
N LEU A 6 -13.19 13.16 -2.01
CA LEU A 6 -13.09 12.33 -3.22
C LEU A 6 -12.34 10.99 -3.05
N THR A 7 -11.45 10.84 -2.07
CA THR A 7 -10.55 9.67 -1.97
C THR A 7 -11.25 8.39 -1.52
N SER A 8 -12.22 8.46 -0.61
CA SER A 8 -12.96 7.27 -0.16
C SER A 8 -13.93 6.75 -1.23
N PHE A 9 -14.51 7.65 -2.05
CA PHE A 9 -15.29 7.26 -3.24
C PHE A 9 -14.44 6.65 -4.36
N CYS A 10 -13.12 6.89 -4.40
CA CYS A 10 -12.23 6.21 -5.35
C CYS A 10 -12.07 4.71 -5.06
N LEU A 11 -12.24 4.26 -3.81
CA LEU A 11 -12.26 2.82 -3.50
C LEU A 11 -13.45 2.12 -4.17
N VAL A 12 -14.60 2.79 -4.31
CA VAL A 12 -15.75 2.27 -5.09
C VAL A 12 -15.40 2.14 -6.57
N ARG A 13 -14.44 2.91 -7.10
CA ARG A 13 -13.93 2.72 -8.47
C ARG A 13 -13.15 1.41 -8.63
N LEU A 14 -12.63 0.82 -7.56
CA LEU A 14 -11.99 -0.52 -7.60
C LEU A 14 -13.03 -1.63 -7.88
N LEU A 15 -14.33 -1.41 -7.63
CA LEU A 15 -15.38 -2.35 -8.09
C LEU A 15 -15.40 -2.49 -9.62
N ARG A 16 -14.87 -1.50 -10.36
CA ARG A 16 -14.71 -1.59 -11.81
C ARG A 16 -13.64 -2.61 -12.23
N LEU A 17 -12.76 -3.05 -11.32
CA LEU A 17 -11.82 -4.16 -11.57
C LEU A 17 -12.56 -5.48 -11.83
N ARG A 18 -13.84 -5.62 -11.42
CA ARG A 18 -14.68 -6.75 -11.86
C ARG A 18 -14.81 -6.81 -13.39
N LYS A 19 -14.83 -5.65 -14.07
CA LYS A 19 -14.84 -5.60 -15.55
C LYS A 19 -13.51 -6.09 -16.13
N LEU A 20 -12.39 -5.90 -15.43
CA LEU A 20 -11.08 -6.38 -15.86
C LEU A 20 -11.04 -7.92 -15.92
N ASN A 21 -11.69 -8.61 -14.98
CA ASN A 21 -11.84 -10.08 -15.05
C ASN A 21 -12.63 -10.53 -16.30
N ILE A 22 -13.66 -9.78 -16.70
CA ILE A 22 -14.44 -10.09 -17.92
C ILE A 22 -13.58 -9.88 -19.17
N VAL A 23 -12.80 -8.80 -19.22
CA VAL A 23 -11.86 -8.53 -20.32
C VAL A 23 -10.78 -9.61 -20.38
N TRP A 24 -10.28 -10.04 -19.22
CA TRP A 24 -9.27 -11.08 -19.13
C TRP A 24 -9.76 -12.42 -19.69
N GLY A 25 -10.97 -12.85 -19.33
CA GLY A 25 -11.57 -14.07 -19.89
C GLY A 25 -11.70 -14.02 -21.41
N LYS A 26 -12.10 -12.87 -21.97
CA LYS A 26 -12.16 -12.68 -23.44
C LYS A 26 -10.79 -12.69 -24.12
N ILE A 27 -9.74 -12.23 -23.44
CA ILE A 27 -8.36 -12.31 -23.94
C ILE A 27 -7.92 -13.77 -23.94
N GLU A 28 -8.18 -14.49 -22.85
CA GLU A 28 -7.81 -15.89 -22.70
C GLU A 28 -8.50 -16.79 -23.74
N GLU A 29 -9.78 -16.56 -24.04
CA GLU A 29 -10.52 -17.25 -25.11
C GLU A 29 -9.93 -17.03 -26.52
N ARG A 30 -9.17 -15.96 -26.74
CA ARG A 30 -8.55 -15.66 -28.04
C ARG A 30 -7.15 -16.23 -28.20
N LEU A 31 -6.53 -16.72 -27.13
CA LEU A 31 -5.19 -17.27 -27.18
C LEU A 31 -5.31 -18.76 -27.52
N ALA A 32 -4.97 -19.15 -28.75
CA ALA A 32 -5.00 -20.55 -29.16
C ALA A 32 -3.71 -21.31 -28.82
N SER A 33 -2.64 -20.61 -28.39
CA SER A 33 -1.34 -21.23 -28.14
C SER A 33 -1.08 -21.47 -26.64
N PRO A 34 -0.56 -22.64 -26.27
CA PRO A 34 -0.32 -22.99 -24.87
C PRO A 34 0.75 -22.10 -24.22
N GLY A 35 1.74 -21.62 -24.98
CA GLY A 35 2.74 -20.66 -24.49
C GLY A 35 2.14 -19.29 -24.15
N LEU A 36 1.18 -18.80 -24.95
CA LEU A 36 0.53 -17.53 -24.68
C LEU A 36 -0.38 -17.59 -23.44
N HIS A 37 -1.04 -18.74 -23.20
CA HIS A 37 -1.81 -18.94 -21.97
C HIS A 37 -0.93 -18.83 -20.72
N GLN A 38 0.25 -19.43 -20.72
CA GLN A 38 1.14 -19.38 -19.56
C GLN A 38 1.68 -17.97 -19.31
N VAL A 39 2.08 -17.25 -20.37
CA VAL A 39 2.49 -15.85 -20.27
C VAL A 39 1.34 -14.95 -19.78
N ALA A 40 0.12 -15.17 -20.27
CA ALA A 40 -1.06 -14.46 -19.81
C ALA A 40 -1.30 -14.71 -18.31
N SER A 41 -1.30 -15.97 -17.85
CA SER A 41 -1.48 -16.31 -16.44
C SER A 41 -0.44 -15.59 -15.55
N LEU A 42 0.83 -15.64 -15.91
CA LEU A 42 1.91 -14.94 -15.19
C LEU A 42 1.71 -13.43 -15.18
N LEU A 43 1.33 -12.83 -16.31
CA LEU A 43 1.06 -11.39 -16.41
C LEU A 43 -0.12 -10.98 -15.51
N ARG A 44 -1.17 -11.81 -15.43
CA ARG A 44 -2.33 -11.56 -14.54
C ARG A 44 -1.90 -11.50 -13.08
N VAL A 45 -1.08 -12.46 -12.66
CA VAL A 45 -0.57 -12.54 -11.30
C VAL A 45 0.32 -11.33 -10.99
N LEU A 46 1.24 -10.99 -11.90
CA LEU A 46 2.13 -9.82 -11.77
C LEU A 46 1.34 -8.52 -11.63
N LEU A 47 0.35 -8.27 -12.49
CA LEU A 47 -0.47 -7.06 -12.44
C LEU A 47 -1.31 -6.98 -11.16
N THR A 48 -1.80 -8.11 -10.69
CA THR A 48 -2.53 -8.18 -9.42
C THR A 48 -1.60 -7.82 -8.25
N MET A 49 -0.38 -8.36 -8.24
CA MET A 49 0.63 -8.06 -7.23
C MET A 49 1.01 -6.58 -7.21
N VAL A 50 1.27 -5.97 -8.38
CA VAL A 50 1.59 -4.53 -8.48
C VAL A 50 0.42 -3.67 -7.98
N SER A 51 -0.82 -4.03 -8.31
CA SER A 51 -2.00 -3.30 -7.86
C SER A 51 -2.15 -3.33 -6.34
N ILE A 52 -1.93 -4.50 -5.73
CA ILE A 52 -1.97 -4.67 -4.27
C ILE A 52 -0.83 -3.88 -3.62
N CYS A 53 0.37 -3.89 -4.21
CA CYS A 53 1.51 -3.12 -3.71
C CYS A 53 1.23 -1.62 -3.74
N HIS A 54 0.69 -1.09 -4.84
CA HIS A 54 0.32 0.33 -4.95
C HIS A 54 -0.73 0.72 -3.90
N TRP A 55 -1.78 -0.10 -3.75
CA TRP A 55 -2.83 0.16 -2.78
C TRP A 55 -2.28 0.18 -1.34
N ASN A 56 -1.47 -0.82 -0.96
CA ASN A 56 -0.88 -0.87 0.37
C ASN A 56 0.11 0.27 0.61
N ALA A 57 0.92 0.66 -0.39
CA ALA A 57 1.80 1.81 -0.29
C ALA A 57 1.02 3.12 -0.01
N CYS A 58 -0.11 3.32 -0.70
CA CYS A 58 -0.97 4.48 -0.47
C CYS A 58 -1.63 4.45 0.91
N VAL A 59 -2.13 3.29 1.34
CA VAL A 59 -2.73 3.12 2.67
C VAL A 59 -1.69 3.37 3.76
N TRP A 60 -0.48 2.84 3.61
CA TRP A 60 0.62 3.06 4.55
C TRP A 60 0.99 4.55 4.68
N TRP A 61 1.02 5.29 3.56
CA TRP A 61 1.22 6.74 3.57
C TRP A 61 0.08 7.50 4.24
N ILE A 62 -1.17 7.09 4.04
CA ILE A 62 -2.33 7.70 4.69
C ILE A 62 -2.29 7.47 6.21
N MET A 63 -1.93 6.26 6.65
CA MET A 63 -1.76 5.92 8.06
C MET A 63 -0.67 6.76 8.72
N GLY A 64 0.40 7.07 8.00
CA GLY A 64 1.48 7.87 8.52
C GLY A 64 1.19 9.36 8.68
N LYS A 65 0.06 9.88 8.19
CA LYS A 65 -0.26 11.31 8.27
C LYS A 65 -1.08 11.64 9.52
N PRO A 66 -0.71 12.70 10.26
CA PRO A 66 -1.49 13.16 11.40
C PRO A 66 -2.88 13.69 10.98
N ASP A 67 -2.98 14.33 9.82
CA ASP A 67 -4.27 14.74 9.22
C ASP A 67 -4.83 13.63 8.31
N SER A 68 -5.05 12.44 8.86
CA SER A 68 -5.64 11.34 8.10
C SER A 68 -7.16 11.47 8.04
N MET A 69 -7.70 11.49 6.81
CA MET A 69 -9.14 11.61 6.58
C MET A 69 -9.95 10.42 7.10
N PHE A 70 -9.32 9.24 7.19
CA PHE A 70 -9.96 8.04 7.69
C PHE A 70 -10.42 8.25 9.12
N VAL A 71 -9.56 8.86 9.96
CA VAL A 71 -9.86 9.11 11.37
C VAL A 71 -10.95 10.17 11.53
N ARG A 72 -10.91 11.23 10.71
CA ARG A 72 -11.96 12.26 10.70
C ARG A 72 -13.37 11.72 10.38
N LEU A 73 -13.46 10.57 9.69
CA LEU A 73 -14.75 9.96 9.36
C LEU A 73 -15.39 9.26 10.56
N PHE A 74 -14.62 8.78 11.54
CA PHE A 74 -15.15 8.02 12.67
C PHE A 74 -15.61 8.93 13.82
N SER A 75 -14.81 9.92 14.22
CA SER A 75 -15.21 10.97 15.17
C SER A 75 -14.15 12.08 15.26
N GLU A 76 -14.58 13.29 15.64
CA GLU A 76 -13.68 14.43 15.89
C GLU A 76 -12.76 14.17 17.11
N GLU A 77 -13.26 13.46 18.14
CA GLU A 77 -12.46 13.08 19.31
C GLU A 77 -11.30 12.14 18.96
N LEU A 78 -11.53 11.20 18.03
CA LEU A 78 -10.50 10.29 17.55
C LEU A 78 -9.45 11.02 16.69
N GLU A 79 -9.85 12.07 15.96
CA GLU A 79 -8.93 12.90 15.17
C GLU A 79 -7.91 13.58 16.07
N GLN A 80 -8.35 14.17 17.18
CA GLN A 80 -7.44 14.83 18.12
C GLN A 80 -6.48 13.81 18.75
N SER A 81 -7.00 12.67 19.21
CA SER A 81 -6.19 11.56 19.74
C SER A 81 -5.16 11.05 18.71
N TRP A 82 -5.54 10.99 17.43
CA TRP A 82 -4.64 10.57 16.35
C TRP A 82 -3.53 11.57 16.08
N LYS A 83 -3.84 12.88 16.09
CA LYS A 83 -2.85 13.94 15.90
C LYS A 83 -1.76 13.94 16.96
N ASP A 84 -2.14 13.62 18.20
CA ASP A 84 -1.24 13.61 19.34
C ASP A 84 -0.35 12.35 19.38
N MET A 85 -0.71 11.29 18.65
CA MET A 85 0.09 10.07 18.58
C MET A 85 1.30 10.23 17.65
N PRO A 86 2.44 9.59 17.97
CA PRO A 86 3.57 9.52 17.05
C PRO A 86 3.21 8.67 15.84
N HIS A 87 3.52 9.18 14.65
CA HIS A 87 3.36 8.48 13.38
C HIS A 87 4.73 8.14 12.79
N TRP A 88 4.80 7.07 12.01
CA TRP A 88 6.06 6.67 11.39
C TRP A 88 6.69 7.79 10.52
N THR A 89 5.89 8.70 9.97
CA THR A 89 6.39 9.80 9.13
C THR A 89 6.95 10.98 9.91
N THR A 90 6.51 11.16 11.16
CA THR A 90 6.85 12.30 12.02
C THR A 90 8.02 12.00 12.95
N LEU A 91 8.44 10.73 13.05
CA LEU A 91 9.62 10.34 13.81
C LEU A 91 10.88 10.96 13.21
N GLU A 92 11.69 11.58 14.08
CA GLU A 92 12.99 12.11 13.70
C GLU A 92 13.98 10.97 13.45
N ARG A 93 14.69 11.06 12.31
CA ARG A 93 15.73 10.11 11.93
C ARG A 93 17.09 10.77 12.04
N PRO A 94 18.11 10.04 12.54
CA PRO A 94 19.46 10.56 12.56
C PRO A 94 19.90 10.86 11.12
N ALA A 95 20.53 12.01 10.96
CA ALA A 95 21.12 12.36 9.69
C ALA A 95 22.35 11.48 9.42
N MET A 96 22.80 11.47 8.16
CA MET A 96 24.17 11.05 7.87
C MET A 96 25.16 11.93 8.65
N PRO A 97 26.41 11.47 8.89
CA PRO A 97 27.41 12.26 9.62
C PRO A 97 27.53 13.68 9.06
N GLY A 98 27.15 14.69 9.85
CA GLY A 98 27.16 16.10 9.47
C GLY A 98 25.85 16.66 8.87
N GLY A 99 24.76 15.91 8.86
CA GLY A 99 23.44 16.40 8.44
C GLY A 99 22.52 16.77 9.61
N GLU A 100 21.46 17.50 9.30
CA GLU A 100 20.36 17.80 10.23
C GLU A 100 19.38 16.61 10.33
N PRO A 101 18.77 16.37 11.51
CA PRO A 101 17.73 15.37 11.65
C PRO A 101 16.56 15.66 10.70
N TRP A 102 15.98 14.61 10.14
CA TRP A 102 14.95 14.73 9.12
C TRP A 102 13.77 13.81 9.39
N ARG A 103 12.61 14.16 8.82
CA ARG A 103 11.37 13.38 8.92
C ARG A 103 10.87 13.05 7.52
N TRP A 104 10.09 11.98 7.38
CA TRP A 104 9.47 11.62 6.10
C TRP A 104 8.37 12.60 5.70
N ALA A 105 7.73 13.24 6.69
CA ALA A 105 6.73 14.28 6.45
C ALA A 105 7.28 15.48 5.67
N ASP A 106 8.59 15.75 5.78
CA ASP A 106 9.24 16.91 5.14
C ASP A 106 9.79 16.59 3.74
N ARG A 107 9.75 15.32 3.32
CA ARG A 107 10.28 14.87 2.02
C ARG A 107 9.31 15.14 0.88
N ASN A 108 9.84 15.18 -0.34
CA ASN A 108 9.03 15.26 -1.55
C ASN A 108 8.06 14.07 -1.62
N ILE A 109 6.84 14.31 -2.08
CA ILE A 109 5.80 13.29 -2.19
C ILE A 109 6.21 12.12 -3.10
N TYR A 110 7.04 12.39 -4.12
CA TYR A 110 7.56 11.35 -4.99
C TYR A 110 8.53 10.42 -4.26
N ASP A 111 9.45 10.97 -3.45
CA ASP A 111 10.40 10.19 -2.67
C ASP A 111 9.67 9.34 -1.64
N ALA A 112 8.69 9.94 -0.95
CA ALA A 112 7.82 9.26 -0.02
C ALA A 112 7.02 8.13 -0.69
N TYR A 113 6.47 8.36 -1.89
CA TYR A 113 5.72 7.36 -2.63
C TYR A 113 6.59 6.17 -3.04
N VAL A 114 7.76 6.43 -3.64
CA VAL A 114 8.72 5.39 -4.02
C VAL A 114 9.15 4.60 -2.80
N PHE A 115 9.42 5.29 -1.68
CA PHE A 115 9.74 4.66 -0.42
C PHE A 115 8.60 3.77 0.08
N CYS A 116 7.34 4.24 0.07
CA CYS A 116 6.21 3.41 0.50
C CYS A 116 6.06 2.16 -0.38
N CYS A 117 6.26 2.27 -1.70
CA CYS A 117 6.26 1.11 -2.58
C CYS A 117 7.40 0.14 -2.25
N TYR A 118 8.62 0.65 -2.06
CA TYR A 118 9.77 -0.15 -1.64
C TYR A 118 9.52 -0.86 -0.29
N TRP A 119 8.99 -0.13 0.69
CA TRP A 119 8.65 -0.64 2.00
C TRP A 119 7.59 -1.75 1.91
N THR A 120 6.52 -1.53 1.15
CA THR A 120 5.46 -2.53 0.93
C THR A 120 6.03 -3.78 0.28
N LEU A 121 6.88 -3.65 -0.75
CA LEU A 121 7.56 -4.77 -1.37
C LEU A 121 8.47 -5.51 -0.38
N GLY A 122 9.19 -4.78 0.48
CA GLY A 122 10.03 -5.34 1.54
C GLY A 122 9.20 -6.19 2.51
N VAL A 123 8.09 -5.66 3.01
CA VAL A 123 7.19 -6.38 3.92
C VAL A 123 6.56 -7.60 3.23
N MET A 124 6.15 -7.48 1.96
CA MET A 124 5.63 -8.62 1.19
C MET A 124 6.67 -9.74 1.01
N ARG A 125 7.95 -9.37 0.91
CA ARG A 125 9.08 -10.29 0.81
C ARG A 125 9.63 -10.72 2.17
N THR A 126 8.95 -10.36 3.26
CA THR A 126 9.41 -10.62 4.65
C THR A 126 10.81 -10.06 4.96
N MET A 127 11.25 -9.05 4.22
CA MET A 127 12.52 -8.36 4.44
C MET A 127 12.38 -7.39 5.61
N PRO A 128 13.41 -7.21 6.47
CA PRO A 128 13.35 -6.25 7.56
C PRO A 128 13.04 -4.84 7.05
N ALA A 129 12.02 -4.22 7.65
CA ALA A 129 11.58 -2.88 7.28
C ALA A 129 12.47 -1.79 7.91
N GLU A 130 12.92 -0.85 7.10
CA GLU A 130 13.70 0.33 7.54
C GLU A 130 12.86 1.33 8.35
N VAL A 131 11.54 1.30 8.16
CA VAL A 131 10.56 2.04 8.96
C VAL A 131 9.75 1.05 9.77
N GLN A 132 9.78 1.23 11.08
CA GLN A 132 8.97 0.48 12.04
C GLN A 132 7.72 1.30 12.39
N PRO A 133 6.58 0.64 12.63
CA PRO A 133 5.37 1.31 13.09
C PRO A 133 5.56 1.93 14.47
N ALA A 134 5.21 3.19 14.61
CA ALA A 134 5.40 3.97 15.83
C ALA A 134 4.29 3.71 16.85
N ASN A 135 3.04 3.68 16.40
CA ASN A 135 1.86 3.52 17.25
C ASN A 135 1.22 2.12 17.16
N THR A 136 0.32 1.82 18.09
CA THR A 136 -0.34 0.51 18.19
C THR A 136 -1.20 0.19 16.97
N VAL A 137 -1.82 1.20 16.35
CA VAL A 137 -2.70 1.01 15.20
C VAL A 137 -1.90 0.69 13.94
N GLU A 138 -0.79 1.40 13.71
CA GLU A 138 0.17 1.08 12.67
C GLU A 138 0.72 -0.34 12.85
N ARG A 139 1.06 -0.74 14.08
CA ARG A 139 1.52 -2.11 14.39
C ARG A 139 0.48 -3.15 14.01
N LEU A 140 -0.78 -2.94 14.41
CA LEU A 140 -1.87 -3.84 14.07
C LEU A 140 -2.08 -3.93 12.55
N TYR A 141 -2.01 -2.79 11.84
CA TYR A 141 -2.08 -2.75 10.38
C TYR A 141 -0.95 -3.57 9.73
N VAL A 142 0.30 -3.40 10.17
CA VAL A 142 1.44 -4.16 9.65
C VAL A 142 1.26 -5.66 9.91
N MET A 143 0.82 -6.05 11.12
CA MET A 143 0.55 -7.46 11.44
C MET A 143 -0.49 -8.07 10.50
N MET A 144 -1.62 -7.39 10.30
CA MET A 144 -2.67 -7.84 9.36
C MET A 144 -2.16 -7.91 7.92
N PHE A 145 -1.36 -6.92 7.51
CA PHE A 145 -0.77 -6.90 6.18
C PHE A 145 0.22 -8.04 5.95
N MET A 146 1.02 -8.42 6.95
CA MET A 146 1.92 -9.58 6.87
C MET A 146 1.16 -10.89 6.63
N PHE A 147 0.03 -11.10 7.29
CA PHE A 147 -0.84 -12.26 7.03
C PHE A 147 -1.35 -12.25 5.58
N LEU A 148 -1.84 -11.11 5.11
CA LEU A 148 -2.35 -10.96 3.75
C LEU A 148 -1.25 -11.17 2.70
N ALA A 149 -0.05 -10.64 2.94
CA ALA A 149 1.11 -10.84 2.07
C ALA A 149 1.51 -12.32 1.97
N PHE A 150 1.54 -13.02 3.11
CA PHE A 150 1.81 -14.46 3.14
C PHE A 150 0.77 -15.26 2.34
N SER A 151 -0.52 -14.96 2.51
CA SER A 151 -1.59 -15.62 1.74
C SER A 151 -1.46 -15.36 0.23
N LEU A 152 -1.17 -14.13 -0.18
CA LEU A 152 -0.99 -13.78 -1.59
C LEU A 152 0.23 -14.46 -2.21
N PHE A 153 1.33 -14.56 -1.45
CA PHE A 153 2.51 -15.29 -1.87
C PHE A 153 2.21 -16.78 -2.08
N ALA A 154 1.48 -17.41 -1.14
CA ALA A 154 1.05 -18.79 -1.27
C ALA A 154 0.15 -19.03 -2.49
N ILE A 155 -0.82 -18.12 -2.74
CA ILE A 155 -1.69 -18.20 -3.93
C ILE A 155 -0.87 -18.07 -5.22
N THR A 156 0.11 -17.17 -5.23
CA THR A 156 0.99 -16.95 -6.40
C THR A 156 1.81 -18.21 -6.69
N LEU A 157 2.39 -18.84 -5.67
CA LEU A 157 3.13 -20.10 -5.83
C LEU A 157 2.25 -21.25 -6.31
N ALA A 158 0.98 -21.30 -5.90
CA ALA A 158 0.05 -22.34 -6.34
C ALA A 158 -0.39 -22.19 -7.81
N GLN A 159 -0.19 -21.01 -8.41
CA GLN A 159 -0.58 -20.70 -9.79
C GLN A 159 0.57 -20.77 -10.80
N ILE A 160 1.81 -20.88 -10.33
CA ILE A 160 3.03 -21.11 -11.13
C ILE A 160 3.24 -22.61 -11.27
#